data_AF-A0A510DU87-F1
#
_entry.id   AF-A0A510DU87-F1
#
_cell.length_a   1.000
_cell.length_b   1.000
_cell.length_c   1.000
_cell.angle_alpha   90.00
_cell.angle_beta   90.00
_cell.angle_gamma   90.00
#
_symmetry.space_group_name_H-M   'P 1'
#
loop_
_entity.id
_entity.type
_entity.pdbx_description
1 polymer ?
#
loop_
_entity_poly.entity_id
_entity_poly.type
_entity_poly.pdbx_seq_one_letter_code
_entity_poly.pdbx_strand_id
1 'polypeptide(L)'
;MKVVLSCMDYRLTEEVMKKMGEGVMVIRNAGANVNAVKETLRKLSPEEVIFMPHTDCAAMKLVKGVLTGEKTVDKEVEEKLVSQFKGKDVNDLDKVNAMLGEKLLKEILPNAKVTTELIDVGKIKWPERKAVYYLLKSSSKYENDMIGGYMLQAPSKEDLNADVKIADSLGLKLQKSEF
;
A
#
# COMPACT_ATOMS: atom_id res chain seq x y z
N MET A 1 -13.77 15.04 0.56
CA MET A 1 -13.27 13.84 1.29
C MET A 1 -11.78 13.65 1.04
N LYS A 2 -11.02 13.22 2.05
CA LYS A 2 -9.57 12.96 1.97
C LYS A 2 -9.26 11.46 2.05
N VAL A 3 -8.32 11.01 1.22
CA VAL A 3 -7.82 9.62 1.23
C VAL A 3 -6.33 9.59 1.55
N VAL A 4 -5.92 8.72 2.47
CA VAL A 4 -4.51 8.35 2.68
C VAL A 4 -4.30 6.98 2.04
N LEU A 5 -3.46 6.92 1.00
CA LEU A 5 -3.06 5.68 0.34
C LEU A 5 -1.63 5.35 0.74
N SER A 6 -1.40 4.22 1.42
CA SER A 6 -0.08 3.84 1.92
C SER A 6 0.19 2.34 1.78
N CYS A 7 1.42 1.92 2.08
CA CYS A 7 1.79 0.51 2.08
C CYS A 7 1.29 -0.17 3.37
N MET A 8 1.04 -1.47 3.31
CA MET A 8 0.69 -2.30 4.47
C MET A 8 1.81 -2.46 5.51
N ASP A 9 3.03 -2.03 5.19
CA ASP A 9 4.22 -2.21 6.02
C ASP A 9 4.04 -1.64 7.44
N TYR A 10 4.36 -2.46 8.44
CA TYR A 10 4.21 -2.12 9.84
C TYR A 10 4.95 -0.83 10.25
N ARG A 11 6.07 -0.51 9.57
CA ARG A 11 6.90 0.68 9.84
C ARG A 11 6.16 1.99 9.53
N LEU A 12 5.14 1.96 8.68
CA LEU A 12 4.35 3.15 8.34
C LEU A 12 3.16 3.39 9.27
N THR A 13 2.91 2.49 10.24
CA THR A 13 1.67 2.54 11.04
C THR A 13 1.50 3.87 11.76
N GLU A 14 2.54 4.36 12.44
CA GLU A 14 2.49 5.64 13.16
C GLU A 14 2.40 6.83 12.19
N GLU A 15 3.07 6.78 11.04
CA GLU A 15 2.99 7.84 10.02
C GLU A 15 1.60 7.97 9.41
N VAL A 16 0.90 6.84 9.21
CA VAL A 16 -0.49 6.83 8.78
C VAL A 16 -1.42 7.34 9.87
N MET A 17 -1.21 6.94 11.14
CA MET A 17 -2.03 7.41 12.27
C MET A 17 -2.01 8.93 12.41
N LYS A 18 -0.86 9.58 12.20
CA LYS A 18 -0.74 11.06 12.22
C LYS A 18 -1.62 11.75 11.18
N LYS A 19 -1.99 11.06 10.10
CA LYS A 19 -2.82 11.57 9.00
C LYS A 19 -4.26 11.09 9.07
N MET A 20 -4.59 10.19 10.01
CA MET A 20 -5.95 9.81 10.30
C MET A 20 -6.69 10.96 10.98
N GLY A 21 -7.95 11.17 10.62
CA GLY A 21 -8.80 12.19 11.22
C GLY A 21 -10.27 11.90 10.95
N GLU A 22 -11.13 12.85 11.32
CA GLU A 22 -12.53 12.84 10.93
C GLU A 22 -12.64 13.01 9.40
N GLY A 23 -13.51 12.21 8.75
CA GLY A 23 -13.71 12.27 7.30
C GLY A 23 -12.52 11.80 6.43
N VAL A 24 -11.46 11.25 7.03
CA VAL A 24 -10.31 10.67 6.30
C VAL A 24 -10.51 9.17 6.14
N MET A 25 -10.48 8.70 4.89
CA MET A 25 -10.42 7.29 4.56
C MET A 25 -8.98 6.85 4.40
N VAL A 26 -8.65 5.66 4.90
CA VAL A 26 -7.33 5.06 4.74
C VAL A 26 -7.42 3.83 3.84
N ILE A 27 -6.50 3.73 2.90
CA ILE A 27 -6.31 2.56 2.04
C ILE A 27 -4.85 2.12 2.20
N ARG A 28 -4.65 0.86 2.59
CA ARG A 28 -3.33 0.26 2.75
C ARG A 28 -3.26 -1.08 2.07
N ASN A 29 -2.31 -1.22 1.16
CA ASN A 29 -2.09 -2.43 0.37
C ASN A 29 -0.59 -2.67 0.17
N ALA A 30 -0.20 -3.77 -0.47
CA ALA A 30 1.20 -4.08 -0.73
C ALA A 30 1.81 -3.06 -1.71
N GLY A 31 2.81 -2.31 -1.24
CA GLY A 31 3.52 -1.33 -2.06
C GLY A 31 2.79 -0.01 -2.30
N ALA A 32 1.70 0.29 -1.58
CA ALA A 32 0.85 1.44 -1.88
C ALA A 32 0.39 1.44 -3.35
N ASN A 33 0.10 0.25 -3.88
CA ASN A 33 -0.15 0.01 -5.29
C ASN A 33 -1.44 0.70 -5.74
N VAL A 34 -1.31 1.82 -6.44
CA VAL A 34 -2.43 2.59 -7.00
C VAL A 34 -3.23 1.76 -8.00
N ASN A 35 -2.57 0.91 -8.79
CA ASN A 35 -3.24 0.10 -9.82
C ASN A 35 -4.27 -0.87 -9.24
N ALA A 36 -4.01 -1.41 -8.04
CA ALA A 36 -4.91 -2.31 -7.35
C ALA A 36 -6.21 -1.62 -6.89
N VAL A 37 -6.18 -0.31 -6.67
CA VAL A 37 -7.29 0.44 -6.05
C VAL A 37 -7.84 1.57 -6.92
N LYS A 38 -7.39 1.70 -8.17
CA LYS A 38 -7.75 2.82 -9.06
C LYS A 38 -9.25 2.95 -9.32
N GLU A 39 -9.96 1.83 -9.48
CA GLU A 39 -11.41 1.85 -9.71
C GLU A 39 -12.17 2.27 -8.44
N THR A 40 -11.68 1.84 -7.28
CA THR A 40 -12.19 2.28 -5.98
C THR A 40 -11.96 3.78 -5.78
N LEU A 41 -10.77 4.29 -6.09
CA LEU A 41 -10.47 5.72 -6.03
C LEU A 41 -11.35 6.54 -6.98
N ARG A 42 -11.59 6.07 -8.22
CA ARG A 42 -12.50 6.73 -9.18
C ARG A 42 -13.92 6.83 -8.63
N LYS A 43 -14.44 5.75 -8.03
CA LYS A 43 -15.77 5.71 -7.42
C LYS A 43 -15.88 6.64 -6.21
N LEU A 44 -14.84 6.69 -5.38
CA LEU A 44 -14.79 7.54 -4.20
C LEU A 44 -14.68 9.04 -4.55
N SER A 45 -14.04 9.37 -5.67
CA SER A 45 -13.81 10.75 -6.12
C SER A 45 -13.32 11.69 -5.00
N PRO A 46 -12.19 11.37 -4.33
CA PRO A 46 -11.68 12.19 -3.24
C PRO A 46 -11.21 13.57 -3.73
N GLU A 47 -11.31 14.57 -2.86
CA GLU A 47 -10.82 15.93 -3.10
C GLU A 47 -9.32 16.03 -2.86
N GLU A 48 -8.78 15.21 -1.96
CA GLU A 48 -7.36 15.15 -1.63
C GLU A 48 -6.92 13.69 -1.46
N VAL A 49 -5.76 13.36 -2.04
CA VAL A 49 -5.07 12.09 -1.84
C VAL A 49 -3.67 12.37 -1.31
N ILE A 50 -3.36 11.84 -0.12
CA ILE A 50 -1.98 11.71 0.34
C ILE A 50 -1.50 10.32 -0.02
N PHE A 51 -0.56 10.24 -0.95
CA PHE A 51 0.04 9.01 -1.43
C PHE A 51 1.39 8.79 -0.75
N MET A 52 1.51 7.71 0.02
CA MET A 52 2.65 7.43 0.90
C MET A 52 3.31 6.07 0.58
N PRO A 53 4.02 5.95 -0.56
CA PRO A 53 4.95 4.85 -0.77
C PRO A 53 6.15 4.98 0.19
N HIS A 54 6.99 3.96 0.28
CA HIS A 54 8.16 3.98 1.17
C HIS A 54 9.37 3.26 0.58
N THR A 55 10.55 3.60 1.09
CA THR A 55 11.81 2.90 0.78
C THR A 55 11.88 1.53 1.45
N ASP A 56 12.69 0.63 0.90
CA ASP A 56 12.89 -0.74 1.41
C ASP A 56 11.57 -1.55 1.44
N CYS A 57 10.76 -1.38 0.38
CA CYS A 57 9.46 -2.03 0.28
C CYS A 57 9.59 -3.51 -0.09
N ALA A 58 9.00 -4.40 0.72
CA ALA A 58 8.96 -5.84 0.43
C ALA A 58 8.26 -6.16 -0.90
N ALA A 59 7.21 -5.42 -1.24
CA ALA A 59 6.51 -5.57 -2.52
C ALA A 59 7.41 -5.20 -3.71
N MET A 60 8.22 -4.15 -3.60
CA MET A 60 9.16 -3.77 -4.66
C MET A 60 10.32 -4.74 -4.77
N LYS A 61 10.78 -5.34 -3.67
CA LYS A 61 11.73 -6.47 -3.70
C LYS A 61 11.14 -7.70 -4.39
N LEU A 62 9.85 -7.98 -4.19
CA LEU A 62 9.14 -9.04 -4.92
C LEU A 62 9.11 -8.74 -6.41
N VAL A 63 8.68 -7.53 -6.80
CA VAL A 63 8.68 -7.08 -8.20
C VAL A 63 10.07 -7.22 -8.81
N LYS A 64 11.13 -6.77 -8.12
CA LYS A 64 12.51 -6.93 -8.59
C LYS A 64 12.83 -8.39 -8.88
N GLY A 65 12.57 -9.29 -7.93
CA GLY A 65 12.84 -10.71 -8.08
C GLY A 65 12.06 -11.36 -9.22
N VAL A 66 10.84 -10.91 -9.50
CA VAL A 66 10.08 -11.39 -10.67
C VAL A 66 10.67 -10.86 -11.97
N LEU A 67 11.01 -9.57 -12.04
CA LEU A 67 11.59 -8.96 -13.23
C LEU A 67 13.00 -9.49 -13.56
N THR A 68 13.78 -9.93 -12.57
CA THR A 68 15.09 -10.57 -12.76
C THR A 68 15.01 -12.08 -12.94
N GLY A 69 13.82 -12.69 -12.86
CA GLY A 69 13.61 -14.13 -13.02
C GLY A 69 13.98 -14.99 -11.80
N GLU A 70 14.30 -14.37 -10.66
CA GLU A 70 14.62 -15.06 -9.40
C GLU A 70 13.37 -15.62 -8.70
N LYS A 71 12.19 -15.04 -8.98
CA LYS A 71 10.92 -15.41 -8.36
C LYS A 71 9.82 -15.56 -9.39
N THR A 72 8.85 -16.39 -9.07
CA THR A 72 7.56 -16.45 -9.77
C THR A 72 6.45 -16.05 -8.81
N VAL A 73 5.39 -15.48 -9.36
CA VAL A 73 4.18 -15.10 -8.62
C VAL A 73 2.96 -15.62 -9.38
N ASP A 74 1.82 -15.72 -8.69
CA ASP A 74 0.57 -16.06 -9.35
C ASP A 74 0.09 -14.95 -10.30
N LYS A 75 -0.80 -15.31 -11.21
CA LYS A 75 -1.30 -14.42 -12.27
C LYS A 75 -1.94 -13.14 -11.72
N GLU A 76 -2.62 -13.20 -10.57
CA GLU A 76 -3.28 -12.02 -10.01
C GLU A 76 -2.27 -11.00 -9.49
N VAL A 77 -1.21 -11.46 -8.82
CA VAL A 77 -0.11 -10.59 -8.36
C VAL A 77 0.67 -10.03 -9.55
N GLU A 78 0.90 -10.84 -10.59
CA GLU A 78 1.55 -10.41 -11.83
C GLU A 78 0.78 -9.27 -12.52
N GLU A 79 -0.54 -9.42 -12.65
CA GLU A 79 -1.41 -8.43 -13.30
C GLU A 79 -1.57 -7.16 -12.47
N LYS A 80 -1.83 -7.29 -11.16
CA LYS A 80 -2.13 -6.15 -10.30
C LYS A 80 -0.89 -5.37 -9.87
N LEU A 81 0.24 -6.04 -9.62
CA LEU A 81 1.43 -5.42 -9.04
C LEU A 81 2.61 -5.36 -10.02
N VAL A 82 3.02 -6.48 -10.63
CA VAL A 82 4.30 -6.57 -11.35
C VAL A 82 4.26 -5.89 -12.72
N SER A 83 3.20 -6.10 -13.50
CA SER A 83 3.18 -5.75 -14.93
C SER A 83 3.41 -4.27 -15.22
N GLN A 84 3.07 -3.36 -14.30
CA GLN A 84 3.31 -1.93 -14.45
C GLN A 84 4.80 -1.53 -14.43
N PHE A 85 5.67 -2.42 -13.96
CA PHE A 85 7.12 -2.20 -13.86
C PHE A 85 7.91 -2.86 -15.00
N LYS A 86 7.26 -3.58 -15.91
CA LYS A 86 7.93 -4.21 -17.05
C LYS A 86 8.62 -3.14 -17.92
N GLY A 87 9.90 -3.38 -18.23
CA GLY A 87 10.73 -2.43 -19.00
C GLY A 87 11.13 -1.16 -18.24
N LYS A 88 10.94 -1.10 -16.91
CA LYS A 88 11.43 -0.01 -16.06
C LYS A 88 12.80 -0.32 -15.47
N ASP A 89 13.47 0.72 -14.99
CA ASP A 89 14.71 0.57 -14.23
C ASP A 89 14.43 -0.16 -12.91
N VAL A 90 15.15 -1.25 -12.68
CA VAL A 90 15.02 -2.14 -11.52
C VAL A 90 15.92 -1.74 -10.34
N ASN A 91 16.79 -0.73 -10.52
CA ASN A 91 17.73 -0.31 -9.48
C ASN A 91 17.04 0.41 -8.31
N ASP A 92 15.99 1.18 -8.59
CA ASP A 92 15.27 1.97 -7.57
C ASP A 92 13.76 1.89 -7.78
N LEU A 93 13.21 0.69 -7.61
CA LEU A 93 11.79 0.43 -7.82
C LEU A 93 10.89 1.20 -6.83
N ASP A 94 11.37 1.57 -5.65
CA ASP A 94 10.60 2.38 -4.69
C ASP A 94 10.33 3.78 -5.25
N LYS A 95 11.35 4.43 -5.84
CA LYS A 95 11.17 5.72 -6.53
C LYS A 95 10.33 5.57 -7.80
N VAL A 96 10.54 4.51 -8.58
CA VAL A 96 9.72 4.24 -9.76
C VAL A 96 8.25 4.06 -9.39
N ASN A 97 7.96 3.34 -8.30
CA ASN A 97 6.60 3.15 -7.79
C ASN A 97 5.97 4.47 -7.35
N ALA A 98 6.70 5.32 -6.63
CA ALA A 98 6.22 6.65 -6.25
C ALA A 98 5.87 7.50 -7.48
N MET A 99 6.75 7.54 -8.48
CA MET A 99 6.54 8.30 -9.70
C MET A 99 5.35 7.77 -10.53
N LEU A 100 5.28 6.45 -10.74
CA LEU A 100 4.19 5.84 -11.51
C LEU A 100 2.85 6.00 -10.79
N GLY A 101 2.83 5.82 -9.47
CA GLY A 101 1.64 5.99 -8.64
C GLY A 101 1.12 7.43 -8.68
N GLU A 102 2.00 8.42 -8.51
CA GLU A 102 1.61 9.83 -8.60
C GLU A 102 1.04 10.18 -9.97
N LYS A 103 1.71 9.74 -11.04
CA LYS A 103 1.23 9.97 -12.42
C LYS A 103 -0.16 9.36 -12.60
N LEU A 104 -0.36 8.11 -12.20
CA LEU A 104 -1.64 7.42 -12.33
C LEU A 104 -2.72 8.11 -11.51
N LEU A 105 -2.44 8.51 -10.26
CA LEU A 105 -3.38 9.24 -9.41
C LEU A 105 -3.86 10.54 -10.07
N LYS A 106 -2.94 11.34 -10.62
CA LYS A 106 -3.30 12.58 -11.33
C LYS A 106 -4.13 12.31 -12.60
N GLU A 107 -3.88 11.19 -13.28
CA GLU A 107 -4.66 10.78 -14.46
C GLU A 107 -6.10 10.36 -14.09
N ILE A 108 -6.26 9.56 -13.04
CA ILE A 108 -7.58 9.02 -12.65
C ILE A 108 -8.39 9.99 -11.78
N LEU A 109 -7.75 10.97 -11.15
CA LEU A 109 -8.36 11.99 -10.29
C LEU A 109 -7.87 13.40 -10.68
N PRO A 110 -8.22 13.91 -11.88
CA PRO A 110 -7.68 15.17 -12.39
C PRO A 110 -8.06 16.41 -11.55
N ASN A 111 -9.14 16.32 -10.77
CA ASN A 111 -9.63 17.41 -9.92
C ASN A 111 -9.16 17.30 -8.46
N ALA A 112 -8.49 16.21 -8.08
CA ALA A 112 -8.04 16.01 -6.72
C ALA A 112 -6.67 16.63 -6.48
N LYS A 113 -6.44 17.16 -5.27
CA LYS A 113 -5.11 17.51 -4.81
C LYS A 113 -4.34 16.23 -4.47
N VAL A 114 -3.33 15.89 -5.27
CA VAL A 114 -2.45 14.73 -5.02
C VAL A 114 -1.15 15.20 -4.38
N THR A 115 -0.84 14.67 -3.19
CA THR A 115 0.44 14.88 -2.49
C THR A 115 1.17 13.56 -2.36
N THR A 116 2.37 13.45 -2.92
CA THR A 116 3.22 12.26 -2.79
C THR A 116 4.27 12.46 -1.70
N GLU A 117 4.32 11.55 -0.75
CA GLU A 117 5.30 11.51 0.33
C GLU A 117 6.04 10.16 0.28
N LEU A 118 7.19 10.10 -0.41
CA LEU A 118 8.04 8.90 -0.35
C LEU A 118 8.71 8.83 1.03
N ILE A 119 8.19 7.96 1.88
CA ILE A 119 8.68 7.81 3.26
C ILE A 119 9.97 7.03 3.27
N ASP A 120 11.04 7.65 3.77
CA ASP A 120 12.31 6.98 4.01
C ASP A 120 12.25 6.22 5.33
N VAL A 121 12.03 4.90 5.29
CA VAL A 121 11.91 4.10 6.50
C VAL A 121 13.20 4.12 7.32
N GLY A 122 14.37 4.36 6.72
CA GLY A 122 15.64 4.47 7.47
C GLY A 122 15.72 5.70 8.38
N LYS A 123 14.81 6.67 8.22
CA LYS A 123 14.80 7.94 8.96
C LYS A 123 13.67 8.04 10.00
N ILE A 124 12.81 7.04 10.09
CA ILE A 124 11.71 7.00 11.07
C ILE A 124 11.99 5.97 12.16
N LYS A 125 11.39 6.17 13.33
CA LYS A 125 11.43 5.19 14.41
C LYS A 125 10.56 3.99 14.03
N TRP A 126 11.08 2.78 14.18
CA TRP A 126 10.31 1.56 13.91
C TRP A 126 9.63 1.08 15.18
N PRO A 127 8.34 0.70 15.12
CA PRO A 127 7.74 -0.09 16.17
C PRO A 127 8.32 -1.51 16.16
N GLU A 128 8.17 -2.22 17.28
CA GLU A 128 8.55 -3.64 17.33
C GLU A 128 7.73 -4.45 16.30
N ARG A 129 8.43 -5.21 15.44
CA ARG A 129 7.77 -5.97 14.37
C ARG A 129 6.97 -7.12 14.95
N LYS A 130 5.69 -7.19 14.60
CA LYS A 130 4.82 -8.34 14.82
C LYS A 130 4.59 -9.04 13.47
N ALA A 131 4.84 -10.36 13.42
CA ALA A 131 4.65 -11.17 12.21
C ALA A 131 3.17 -11.50 11.95
N VAL A 132 2.31 -10.48 12.01
CA VAL A 132 0.87 -10.58 11.80
C VAL A 132 0.36 -9.49 10.87
N TYR A 133 -0.81 -9.71 10.29
CA TYR A 133 -1.54 -8.68 9.56
C TYR A 133 -2.99 -8.56 10.01
N TYR A 134 -3.55 -7.38 9.79
CA TYR A 134 -4.92 -7.01 10.11
C TYR A 134 -5.67 -6.66 8.83
N LEU A 135 -6.90 -7.18 8.67
CA LEU A 135 -7.82 -6.82 7.58
C LEU A 135 -8.85 -5.83 8.11
N LEU A 136 -8.79 -4.58 7.66
CA LEU A 136 -9.55 -3.46 8.22
C LEU A 136 -10.40 -2.75 7.15
N LYS A 137 -11.54 -2.19 7.55
CA LYS A 137 -12.31 -1.27 6.70
C LYS A 137 -11.61 0.09 6.62
N SER A 138 -11.81 0.82 5.52
CA SER A 138 -11.17 2.15 5.32
C SER A 138 -11.48 3.22 6.36
N SER A 139 -12.57 3.08 7.12
CA SER A 139 -12.93 3.99 8.21
C SER A 139 -12.32 3.60 9.57
N SER A 140 -11.75 2.40 9.68
CA SER A 140 -11.26 1.85 10.95
C SER A 140 -10.05 2.61 11.46
N LYS A 141 -10.01 2.81 12.78
CA LYS A 141 -8.89 3.39 13.51
C LYS A 141 -8.02 2.27 14.08
N TYR A 142 -6.76 2.60 14.36
CA TYR A 142 -5.83 1.62 14.88
C TYR A 142 -5.83 1.62 16.41
N GLU A 143 -5.95 0.44 16.98
CA GLU A 143 -5.76 0.20 18.41
C GLU A 143 -4.25 0.04 18.70
N ASN A 144 -3.81 0.33 19.93
CA ASN A 144 -2.39 0.32 20.28
C ASN A 144 -1.72 -1.06 20.10
N ASP A 145 -2.48 -2.13 20.26
CA ASP A 145 -2.02 -3.52 20.05
C ASP A 145 -1.77 -3.84 18.55
N MET A 146 -2.34 -3.06 17.64
CA MET A 146 -2.12 -3.19 16.20
C MET A 146 -0.76 -2.62 15.77
N ILE A 147 -0.20 -1.66 16.52
CA ILE A 147 1.12 -1.08 16.24
C ILE A 147 2.18 -2.19 16.15
N GLY A 148 2.97 -2.15 15.07
CA GLY A 148 3.99 -3.17 14.77
C GLY A 148 3.50 -4.30 13.87
N GLY A 149 2.20 -4.45 13.64
CA GLY A 149 1.64 -5.36 12.63
C GLY A 149 1.42 -4.69 11.28
N TYR A 150 1.16 -5.52 10.27
CA TYR A 150 0.90 -5.07 8.91
C TYR A 150 -0.60 -4.77 8.73
N MET A 151 -0.93 -3.69 8.03
CA MET A 151 -2.32 -3.26 7.86
C MET A 151 -2.75 -3.38 6.40
N LEU A 152 -3.73 -4.23 6.14
CA LEU A 152 -4.43 -4.30 4.88
C LEU A 152 -5.79 -3.64 5.07
N GLN A 153 -5.99 -2.50 4.43
CA GLN A 153 -7.13 -1.62 4.70
C GLN A 153 -7.75 -1.13 3.39
N ALA A 154 -9.05 -1.34 3.21
CA ALA A 154 -9.75 -0.91 2.00
C ALA A 154 -11.26 -0.73 2.25
N PRO A 155 -12.02 -0.14 1.31
CA PRO A 155 -13.47 -0.08 1.39
C PRO A 155 -14.15 -1.44 1.21
N SER A 156 -13.52 -2.35 0.45
CA SER A 156 -14.02 -3.69 0.16
C SER A 156 -12.95 -4.76 0.38
N LYS A 157 -13.34 -6.01 0.66
CA LYS A 157 -12.40 -7.12 0.88
C LYS A 157 -11.72 -7.53 -0.43
N GLU A 158 -12.46 -7.42 -1.53
CA GLU A 158 -12.06 -7.80 -2.88
C GLU A 158 -10.84 -6.99 -3.36
N ASP A 159 -10.74 -5.73 -2.92
CA ASP A 159 -9.60 -4.85 -3.18
C ASP A 159 -8.29 -5.35 -2.56
N LEU A 160 -8.36 -6.25 -1.56
CA LEU A 160 -7.21 -6.75 -0.78
C LEU A 160 -6.80 -8.19 -1.13
N ASN A 161 -7.48 -8.86 -2.07
CA ASN A 161 -7.24 -10.30 -2.34
C ASN A 161 -5.78 -10.61 -2.72
N ALA A 162 -5.17 -9.83 -3.62
CA ALA A 162 -3.77 -10.01 -3.99
C ALA A 162 -2.83 -9.68 -2.83
N ASP A 163 -3.19 -8.69 -2.01
CA ASP A 163 -2.37 -8.27 -0.88
C ASP A 163 -2.36 -9.30 0.26
N VAL A 164 -3.47 -10.02 0.47
CA VAL A 164 -3.52 -11.18 1.38
C VAL A 164 -2.54 -12.25 0.93
N LYS A 165 -2.50 -12.60 -0.36
CA LYS A 165 -1.52 -13.56 -0.90
C LYS A 165 -0.09 -13.09 -0.68
N ILE A 166 0.18 -11.79 -0.85
CA ILE A 166 1.49 -11.22 -0.58
C ILE A 166 1.82 -11.33 0.91
N ALA A 167 0.90 -11.00 1.81
CA ALA A 167 1.08 -11.14 3.25
C ALA A 167 1.40 -12.60 3.65
N ASP A 168 0.69 -13.57 3.08
CA ASP A 168 0.95 -15.00 3.29
C ASP A 168 2.34 -15.40 2.80
N SER A 169 2.76 -14.92 1.62
CA SER A 169 4.11 -15.16 1.07
C SER A 169 5.24 -14.58 1.93
N LEU A 170 4.93 -13.57 2.76
CA LEU A 170 5.85 -12.96 3.72
C LEU A 170 5.84 -13.67 5.08
N GLY A 171 5.04 -14.73 5.23
CA GLY A 171 4.89 -15.50 6.47
C GLY A 171 4.11 -14.78 7.57
N LEU A 172 3.25 -13.82 7.21
CA LEU A 172 2.41 -13.09 8.16
C LEU A 172 1.15 -13.90 8.49
N LYS A 173 0.71 -13.86 9.75
CA LYS A 173 -0.53 -14.50 10.17
C LYS A 173 -1.67 -13.49 10.33
N LEU A 174 -2.88 -13.84 9.90
CA LEU A 174 -4.06 -13.02 10.15
C LEU A 174 -4.34 -12.94 11.65
N GLN A 175 -4.38 -11.73 12.22
CA GLN A 175 -4.67 -11.52 13.64
C GLN A 175 -6.14 -11.11 13.88
N LYS A 176 -6.71 -10.27 13.00
CA LYS A 176 -8.09 -9.80 13.08
C LYS A 176 -8.59 -9.46 11.68
N SER A 177 -9.86 -9.72 11.43
CA SER A 177 -10.55 -9.29 10.21
C SER A 177 -11.87 -8.62 10.54
N GLU A 178 -12.14 -7.51 9.86
CA GLU A 178 -13.43 -6.80 9.91
C GLU A 178 -14.34 -7.13 8.72
N PHE A 179 -13.95 -8.09 7.87
CA PHE A 179 -14.67 -8.51 6.65
C PHE A 179 -15.11 -9.98 6.68
#